data_AF-A0A916HQ51-F1
#
_entry.id   AF-A0A916HQ51-F1
#
_cell.length_a   1.000
_cell.length_b   1.000
_cell.length_c   1.000
_cell.angle_alpha   90.00
_cell.angle_beta   90.00
_cell.angle_gamma   90.00
#
_symmetry.space_group_name_H-M   'P 1'
#
loop_
_entity.id
_entity.type
_entity.pdbx_description
1 polymer ?
#
loop_
_entity_poly.entity_id
_entity_poly.type
_entity_poly.pdbx_seq_one_letter_code
_entity_poly.pdbx_strand_id
1 'polypeptide(L)' 'MRSAPGFFEFDDRLRRLSDLGDQLEAYGRVVDFESFRPELERALAYSSGSHGGRPPYDPVMILKVLVI' A
#
# COMPACT_ATOMS: atom_id res chain seq x y z
N MET A 1 19.44 27.11 -3.25
CA MET A 1 18.56 26.69 -4.35
C MET A 1 18.27 25.21 -4.16
N ARG A 2 17.01 24.79 -3.96
CA ARG A 2 16.68 23.36 -3.98
C ARG A 2 16.60 22.96 -5.45
N SER A 3 17.47 22.04 -5.87
CA SER A 3 17.42 21.48 -7.23
C SER A 3 16.06 20.83 -7.41
N ALA A 4 15.40 21.07 -8.55
CA ALA A 4 14.22 20.30 -8.91
C ALA A 4 14.62 18.81 -8.93
N PRO A 5 13.74 17.91 -8.44
CA PRO A 5 14.06 16.51 -8.42
C PRO A 5 14.37 16.02 -9.83
N GLY A 6 15.43 15.23 -9.96
CA GLY A 6 15.80 14.65 -11.25
C GLY A 6 14.65 13.79 -11.78
N PHE A 7 14.50 13.69 -13.10
CA PHE A 7 13.39 12.96 -13.74
C PHE A 7 13.23 11.51 -13.22
N PHE A 8 14.30 10.90 -12.72
CA PHE A 8 14.34 9.53 -12.19
C PHE A 8 14.50 9.43 -10.67
N GLU A 9 14.45 10.53 -9.93
CA GLU A 9 14.72 10.52 -8.48
C GLU A 9 13.74 9.62 -7.70
N PHE A 10 12.49 9.54 -8.17
CA PHE A 10 11.49 8.66 -7.58
C PHE A 10 11.85 7.17 -7.74
N ASP A 11 12.20 6.76 -8.96
CA ASP A 11 12.60 5.39 -9.25
C ASP A 11 13.90 5.02 -8.54
N ASP A 12 14.86 5.94 -8.47
CA ASP A 12 16.11 5.76 -7.72
C ASP A 12 15.85 5.61 -6.22
N ARG A 13 14.90 6.37 -5.67
CA ARG A 13 14.50 6.26 -4.26
C ARG A 13 13.81 4.93 -3.98
N LEU A 14 12.92 4.47 -4.87
CA LEU A 14 12.26 3.18 -4.73
C LEU A 14 13.28 2.04 -4.80
N ARG A 15 14.21 2.07 -5.77
CA ARG A 15 15.27 1.06 -5.90
C ARG A 15 16.12 0.96 -4.65
N ARG A 16 16.48 2.10 -4.04
CA ARG A 16 17.20 2.11 -2.76
C ARG A 16 16.42 1.48 -1.63
N LEU A 17 15.10 1.64 -1.59
CA LEU A 17 14.25 0.97 -0.60
C LEU A 17 14.20 -0.55 -0.82
N SER A 18 14.06 -0.98 -2.09
CA SER A 18 14.12 -2.39 -2.45
C SER A 18 15.48 -3.03 -2.09
N ASP A 19 16.59 -2.33 -2.38
CA ASP A 19 17.96 -2.78 -2.07
C ASP A 19 18.21 -2.95 -0.56
N LEU A 20 17.52 -2.16 0.28
CA LEU A 20 17.59 -2.28 1.74
C LEU A 20 16.80 -3.49 2.28
N GLY A 21 16.06 -4.19 1.44
CA GLY A 21 15.26 -5.36 1.80
C GLY A 21 13.83 -4.99 2.17
N ASP A 22 13.04 -4.57 1.18
CA ASP A 22 11.61 -4.31 1.36
C ASP A 22 10.87 -5.63 1.70
N GLN A 23 10.34 -5.69 2.93
CA GLN A 23 9.60 -6.84 3.43
C GLN A 23 8.29 -7.07 2.65
N LEU A 24 7.64 -6.02 2.16
CA LEU A 24 6.44 -6.17 1.34
C LEU A 24 6.75 -6.75 -0.03
N GLU A 25 7.92 -6.45 -0.60
CA GLU A 25 8.37 -7.13 -1.81
C GLU A 25 8.63 -8.62 -1.54
N ALA A 26 9.24 -8.96 -0.41
CA ALA A 26 9.47 -10.35 -0.03
C ALA A 26 8.16 -11.12 0.17
N TYR A 27 7.20 -10.55 0.91
CA TYR A 27 5.88 -11.16 1.12
C TYR A 27 5.07 -11.23 -0.16
N GLY A 28 5.12 -10.21 -1.02
CA GLY A 28 4.40 -10.19 -2.30
C GLY A 28 4.83 -11.28 -3.28
N ARG A 29 6.01 -11.90 -3.09
CA ARG A 29 6.45 -13.06 -3.89
C ARG A 29 5.76 -14.36 -3.49
N VAL A 30 5.28 -14.45 -2.25
CA VAL A 30 4.73 -15.70 -1.66
C VAL A 30 3.27 -15.58 -1.25
N VAL A 31 2.77 -14.36 -1.05
CA VAL A 31 1.40 -14.05 -0.65
C VAL A 31 0.74 -13.20 -1.73
N ASP A 32 -0.36 -13.70 -2.28
CA ASP A 32 -1.30 -12.86 -3.01
C ASP A 32 -2.19 -12.10 -2.02
N PHE A 33 -1.85 -10.85 -1.75
CA PHE A 33 -2.61 -10.00 -0.82
C PHE A 33 -4.06 -9.75 -1.26
N GLU A 34 -4.37 -9.82 -2.56
CA GLU A 34 -5.73 -9.63 -3.06
C GLU A 34 -6.65 -10.80 -2.68
N SER A 35 -6.08 -11.98 -2.40
CA SER A 35 -6.85 -13.13 -1.93
C SER A 35 -7.58 -12.89 -0.61
N PHE A 36 -7.13 -11.92 0.21
CA PHE A 36 -7.80 -11.54 1.48
C PHE A 36 -8.90 -10.51 1.30
N ARG A 37 -9.10 -9.94 0.10
CA ARG A 37 -10.09 -8.88 -0.11
C ARG A 37 -11.50 -9.28 0.38
N PRO A 38 -12.02 -10.48 0.09
CA PRO A 38 -13.35 -10.87 0.57
C PRO A 38 -13.45 -10.94 2.10
N GLU A 39 -12.41 -11.39 2.78
CA GLU A 39 -12.32 -11.42 4.24
C GLU A 39 -12.27 -10.00 4.81
N LEU A 40 -11.45 -9.14 4.22
CA LEU A 40 -11.25 -7.76 4.66
C LEU A 40 -12.52 -6.93 4.47
N GLU A 41 -13.20 -7.05 3.33
CA GLU A 41 -14.47 -6.34 3.08
C GLU A 41 -15.56 -6.76 4.07
N ARG A 42 -15.64 -8.06 4.39
CA ARG A 42 -16.56 -8.58 5.40
C ARG A 42 -16.23 -8.09 6.81
N ALA A 43 -14.94 -8.12 7.18
CA ALA A 43 -14.49 -7.75 8.53
C ALA A 43 -14.57 -6.24 8.80
N LEU A 44 -14.21 -5.42 7.81
CA LEU A 44 -14.20 -3.96 7.93
C LEU A 44 -15.61 -3.37 7.80
N ALA A 45 -16.51 -4.04 7.07
CA ALA A 45 -17.91 -3.67 6.89
C ALA A 45 -18.09 -2.16 6.59
N TYR A 46 -17.20 -1.60 5.77
CA TYR A 46 -17.22 -0.18 5.47
C TYR A 46 -18.57 0.20 4.85
N SER A 47 -19.19 1.24 5.41
CA SER A 47 -20.44 1.74 4.87
C SER A 47 -20.21 2.45 3.54
N SER A 48 -21.25 2.53 2.71
CA SER A 48 -21.23 3.11 1.35
C SER A 48 -20.94 4.62 1.29
N GLY A 49 -20.50 5.24 2.39
CA GLY A 49 -20.18 6.67 2.45
C GLY A 49 -21.40 7.59 2.49
N SER A 50 -22.60 7.06 2.74
CA SER A 50 -23.87 7.81 2.73
C SER A 50 -23.95 8.95 3.75
N HIS A 51 -23.05 8.99 4.73
CA HIS A 51 -23.04 9.97 5.82
C HIS A 51 -22.09 11.16 5.59
N GLY A 52 -21.51 11.30 4.39
CA GLY A 52 -20.65 12.44 4.06
C GLY A 52 -19.37 12.46 4.89
N GLY A 53 -18.43 11.56 4.55
CA GLY A 53 -17.11 11.48 5.17
C GLY A 53 -16.03 11.16 4.14
N ARG A 54 -14.75 11.22 4.56
CA ARG A 54 -13.64 10.78 3.70
C ARG A 54 -13.84 9.30 3.35
N PRO A 55 -13.76 8.92 2.06
CA PRO A 55 -13.83 7.52 1.68
C PRO A 55 -12.80 6.67 2.44
N PRO A 56 -13.15 5.43 2.83
CA PRO A 56 -12.21 4.53 3.46
C PRO A 56 -11.02 4.26 2.52
N TYR A 57 -9.88 3.95 3.12
CA TYR A 57 -8.73 3.46 2.37
C TYR A 57 -9.03 2.07 1.78
N ASP A 58 -8.34 1.71 0.69
CA ASP A 58 -8.44 0.35 0.15
C ASP A 58 -8.03 -0.67 1.22
N PRO A 59 -8.86 -1.69 1.49
CA PRO A 59 -8.60 -2.68 2.54
C PRO A 59 -7.27 -3.40 2.39
N VAL A 60 -6.91 -3.78 1.17
CA VAL A 60 -5.67 -4.51 0.88
C VAL A 60 -4.47 -3.59 1.05
N MET A 61 -4.59 -2.32 0.67
CA MET A 61 -3.55 -1.32 0.92
C MET A 61 -3.29 -1.12 2.41
N ILE A 62 -4.33 -1.02 3.24
CA ILE A 62 -4.16 -0.89 4.69
C ILE A 62 -3.58 -2.17 5.30
N LEU A 63 -3.99 -3.35 4.83
CA LEU A 63 -3.36 -4.60 5.24
C LEU A 63 -1.85 -4.57 4.97
N LYS A 64 -1.42 -4.15 3.78
CA LYS A 64 0.02 -4.02 3.44
C LYS A 64 0.75 -3.04 4.37
N VAL A 65 0.12 -1.91 4.72
CA VAL A 65 0.72 -0.93 5.65
C VAL A 65 0.84 -1.48 7.08
N LEU A 66 -0.07 -2.35 7.52
CA LEU A 66 -0.04 -2.93 8.88
C LEU A 66 1.00 -4.05 9.05
N VAL A 67 1.54 -4.59 7.96
CA VAL A 67 2.50 -5.71 7.98
C VAL A 67 3.95 -5.24 8.19
N ILE A 68 4.22 -3.94 8.02
CA ILE A 68 5.56 -3.32 8.11
C ILE A 68 5.81 -2.56 9.41
#